data_AF-A0A6C0K046-F1
#
_entry.id   AF-A0A6C0K046-F1
#
_cell.length_a   1.000
_cell.length_b   1.000
_cell.length_c   1.000
_cell.angle_alpha   90.00
_cell.angle_beta   90.00
_cell.angle_gamma   90.00
#
_symmetry.space_group_name_H-M   'P 1'
#
loop_
_entity.id
_entity.type
_entity.pdbx_description
1 polymer ?
#
loop_
_entity_poly.entity_id
_entity_poly.type
_entity_poly.pdbx_seq_one_letter_code
_entity_poly.pdbx_strand_id
1 'polypeptide(L)'
;MLRPWTKTKAFKKWKTDVAKNKTAKAPKRKNDMCDTDNFCKGAKDIPRKLMPQIYDAKKFAKIVKRRFGVKTRRTSKAPRNLKPSQNEINGEIVNKIIKTKKTHNNPLVVSEDNYIVDGHHRWAAAKKTKPNKPVPVMVIKAPINDALGVAVATETKRDAF
;
A
#
# COMPACT_ATOMS: atom_id res chain seq x y z
N MET A 1 -18.45 -15.48 -10.11
CA MET A 1 -17.57 -16.37 -9.33
C MET A 1 -17.07 -15.68 -8.07
N LEU A 2 -17.07 -16.38 -6.94
CA LEU A 2 -16.52 -15.85 -5.68
C LEU A 2 -14.99 -15.75 -5.78
N ARG A 3 -14.42 -14.57 -5.48
CA ARG A 3 -12.98 -14.32 -5.51
C ARG A 3 -12.23 -15.22 -4.48
N PRO A 4 -11.23 -16.04 -4.88
CA PRO A 4 -10.64 -17.06 -4.00
C PRO A 4 -10.04 -16.54 -2.69
N TRP A 5 -9.41 -15.36 -2.70
CA TRP A 5 -8.82 -14.75 -1.50
C TRP A 5 -9.86 -14.42 -0.43
N THR A 6 -11.13 -14.20 -0.81
CA THR A 6 -12.20 -13.84 0.14
C THR A 6 -12.55 -14.98 1.09
N LYS A 7 -12.18 -16.22 0.75
CA LYS A 7 -12.40 -17.40 1.59
C LYS A 7 -11.34 -17.56 2.69
N THR A 8 -10.19 -16.89 2.58
CA THR A 8 -9.07 -17.05 3.52
C THR A 8 -9.38 -16.47 4.90
N LYS A 9 -8.87 -17.11 5.96
CA LYS A 9 -9.01 -16.63 7.35
C LYS A 9 -8.40 -15.24 7.53
N ALA A 10 -7.22 -15.00 6.92
CA ALA A 10 -6.53 -13.72 6.93
C ALA A 10 -7.38 -12.59 6.34
N PHE A 11 -7.98 -12.80 5.15
CA PHE A 11 -8.84 -11.79 4.53
C PHE A 11 -10.08 -11.49 5.38
N LYS A 12 -10.76 -12.53 5.87
CA LYS A 12 -11.96 -12.36 6.71
C LYS A 12 -11.64 -11.56 7.96
N LYS A 13 -10.56 -11.91 8.66
CA LYS A 13 -10.08 -11.17 9.85
C LYS A 13 -9.78 -9.71 9.51
N TRP A 14 -9.00 -9.47 8.47
CA TRP A 14 -8.65 -8.12 8.04
C TRP A 14 -9.86 -7.26 7.67
N LYS A 15 -10.84 -7.83 6.96
CA LYS A 15 -12.09 -7.14 6.62
C LYS A 15 -12.84 -6.69 7.88
N THR A 16 -12.92 -7.56 8.88
CA THR A 16 -13.50 -7.24 10.19
C THR A 16 -12.71 -6.14 10.91
N ASP A 17 -11.37 -6.23 10.92
CA ASP A 17 -10.51 -5.24 11.59
C ASP A 17 -10.60 -3.86 10.92
N VAL A 18 -10.69 -3.80 9.58
CA VAL A 18 -10.90 -2.55 8.84
C VAL A 18 -12.28 -1.95 9.15
N ALA A 19 -13.32 -2.77 9.19
CA ALA A 19 -14.67 -2.31 9.51
C ALA A 19 -14.76 -1.72 10.92
N LYS A 20 -14.15 -2.37 11.92
CA LYS A 20 -14.10 -1.90 13.31
C LYS A 20 -13.32 -0.58 13.47
N ASN A 21 -12.32 -0.33 12.63
CA ASN A 21 -11.52 0.88 12.75
C ASN A 21 -12.19 2.09 12.12
N LYS A 22 -13.02 1.91 11.08
CA LYS A 22 -13.81 3.02 10.50
C LYS A 22 -14.77 3.67 11.48
N THR A 23 -15.21 2.94 12.50
CA THR A 23 -16.10 3.45 13.55
C THR A 23 -15.35 4.10 14.72
N ALA A 24 -14.02 3.97 14.77
CA ALA A 24 -13.19 4.56 15.82
C ALA A 24 -12.66 5.93 15.38
N LYS A 25 -12.80 6.95 16.23
CA LYS A 25 -12.22 8.28 15.97
C LYS A 25 -10.70 8.14 15.96
N ALA A 26 -10.07 8.33 14.81
CA ALA A 26 -8.61 8.22 14.70
C ALA A 26 -7.95 9.26 15.62
N PRO A 27 -7.01 8.87 16.50
CA PRO A 27 -6.29 9.84 17.31
C PRO A 27 -5.45 10.73 16.37
N LYS A 28 -5.53 12.04 16.54
CA LYS A 28 -4.65 12.98 15.83
C LYS A 28 -3.20 12.65 16.16
N ARG A 29 -2.39 12.36 15.15
CA ARG A 29 -0.98 12.00 15.35
C ARG A 29 -0.09 13.17 14.95
N LYS A 30 0.90 13.46 15.80
CA LYS A 30 1.90 14.48 15.50
C LYS A 30 2.63 14.09 14.19
N ASN A 31 2.76 15.04 13.27
CA ASN A 31 3.47 14.89 12.00
C ASN A 31 2.86 13.90 10.99
N ASP A 32 1.54 13.66 11.03
CA ASP A 32 0.86 12.93 9.97
C ASP A 32 0.63 13.82 8.73
N MET A 33 1.24 13.44 7.60
CA MET A 33 1.07 14.17 6.35
C MET A 33 -0.34 14.05 5.78
N CYS A 34 -1.15 13.09 6.23
CA CYS A 34 -2.55 12.98 5.81
C CYS A 34 -3.47 14.02 6.47
N ASP A 35 -3.06 14.58 7.62
CA ASP A 35 -3.81 15.63 8.33
C ASP A 35 -3.59 17.03 7.73
N THR A 36 -2.55 17.18 6.89
CA THR A 36 -2.15 18.45 6.26
C THR A 36 -2.32 18.40 4.74
N ASP A 37 -2.81 19.50 4.14
CA ASP A 37 -2.71 19.79 2.70
C ASP A 37 -3.35 18.80 1.71
N ASN A 38 -4.43 18.11 2.09
CA ASN A 38 -5.12 17.16 1.21
C ASN A 38 -4.20 16.07 0.63
N PHE A 39 -3.03 15.80 1.23
CA PHE A 39 -2.00 14.93 0.66
C PHE A 39 -2.51 13.50 0.42
N CYS A 40 -3.42 13.05 1.29
CA CYS A 40 -4.08 11.75 1.27
C CYS A 40 -5.53 11.80 0.74
N LYS A 41 -5.92 12.87 0.05
CA LYS A 41 -7.27 13.01 -0.52
C LYS A 41 -7.63 11.80 -1.40
N GLY A 42 -8.80 11.22 -1.14
CA GLY A 42 -9.30 10.04 -1.86
C GLY A 42 -8.73 8.69 -1.39
N ALA A 43 -8.02 8.66 -0.26
CA ALA A 43 -7.59 7.41 0.37
C ALA A 43 -8.76 6.52 0.79
N LYS A 44 -8.49 5.22 0.94
CA LYS A 44 -9.49 4.22 1.35
C LYS A 44 -9.72 4.17 2.86
N ASP A 45 -9.15 5.11 3.59
CA ASP A 45 -9.24 5.25 5.04
C ASP A 45 -8.79 4.00 5.80
N ILE A 46 -7.66 3.41 5.36
CA ILE A 46 -7.12 2.18 5.95
C ILE A 46 -5.93 2.52 6.85
N PRO A 47 -6.00 2.22 8.15
CA PRO A 47 -4.91 2.43 9.11
C PRO A 47 -3.63 1.72 8.69
N ARG A 48 -2.47 2.33 8.98
CA ARG A 48 -1.16 1.75 8.66
C ARG A 48 -1.01 0.32 9.19
N LYS A 49 -1.44 0.08 10.43
CA LYS A 49 -1.35 -1.23 11.10
C LYS A 49 -2.11 -2.34 10.38
N LEU A 50 -3.11 -1.98 9.57
CA LEU A 50 -3.92 -2.92 8.81
C LEU A 50 -3.43 -3.10 7.37
N MET A 51 -2.51 -2.27 6.90
CA MET A 51 -1.95 -2.41 5.56
C MET A 51 -1.08 -3.67 5.43
N PRO A 52 -1.09 -4.34 4.27
CA PRO A 52 -0.12 -5.41 4.00
C PRO A 52 1.30 -4.81 3.94
N GLN A 53 2.30 -5.62 4.33
CA GLN A 53 3.71 -5.29 4.15
C GLN A 53 4.31 -6.26 3.13
N ILE A 54 4.86 -5.74 2.03
CA ILE A 54 5.39 -6.55 0.92
C ILE A 54 6.90 -6.31 0.75
N TYR A 55 7.70 -7.07 1.50
CA TYR A 55 9.16 -6.91 1.50
C TYR A 55 9.86 -7.37 0.22
N ASP A 56 9.35 -8.43 -0.42
CA ASP A 56 9.85 -8.95 -1.69
C ASP A 56 8.71 -9.00 -2.72
N ALA A 57 8.67 -8.00 -3.60
CA ALA A 57 7.70 -7.92 -4.68
C ALA A 57 7.79 -9.10 -5.67
N LYS A 58 8.98 -9.65 -5.93
CA LYS A 58 9.15 -10.77 -6.88
C LYS A 58 8.57 -12.06 -6.30
N LYS A 59 8.86 -12.36 -5.03
CA LYS A 59 8.27 -13.51 -4.33
C LYS A 59 6.76 -13.35 -4.19
N PHE A 60 6.31 -12.16 -3.83
CA PHE A 60 4.88 -11.83 -3.77
C PHE A 60 4.16 -12.11 -5.09
N ALA A 61 4.68 -11.62 -6.22
CA ALA A 61 4.10 -11.85 -7.54
C ALA A 61 3.92 -13.34 -7.86
N LYS A 62 4.92 -14.17 -7.53
CA LYS A 62 4.86 -15.63 -7.72
C LYS A 62 3.76 -16.26 -6.87
N ILE A 63 3.65 -15.87 -5.59
CA ILE A 63 2.63 -16.40 -4.66
C ILE A 63 1.23 -16.03 -5.15
N VAL A 64 1.02 -14.77 -5.50
CA VAL A 64 -0.29 -14.26 -5.95
C VAL A 64 -0.75 -14.96 -7.22
N LYS A 65 0.14 -15.10 -8.21
CA LYS A 65 -0.17 -15.82 -9.46
C LYS A 65 -0.52 -17.29 -9.17
N ARG A 66 0.30 -17.98 -8.36
CA ARG A 66 0.13 -19.41 -8.07
C ARG A 66 -1.12 -19.71 -7.24
N ARG A 67 -1.41 -18.91 -6.20
CA ARG A 67 -2.51 -19.19 -5.27
C ARG A 67 -3.86 -18.66 -5.74
N PHE A 68 -3.88 -17.54 -6.47
CA PHE A 68 -5.11 -16.82 -6.76
C PHE A 68 -5.33 -16.54 -8.25
N GLY A 69 -4.40 -16.93 -9.13
CA GLY A 69 -4.51 -16.68 -10.58
C GLY A 69 -4.36 -15.21 -10.98
N VAL A 70 -4.05 -14.31 -10.03
CA VAL A 70 -3.96 -12.88 -10.28
C VAL A 70 -2.60 -12.54 -10.87
N LYS A 71 -2.59 -11.84 -12.01
CA LYS A 71 -1.35 -11.43 -12.69
C LYS A 71 -0.80 -10.14 -12.08
N THR A 72 0.51 -9.97 -12.15
CA THR A 72 1.18 -8.70 -11.85
C THR A 72 1.99 -8.24 -13.05
N ARG A 73 2.29 -6.94 -13.14
CA ARG A 73 3.10 -6.32 -14.20
C ARG A 73 4.09 -5.34 -13.59
N ARG A 74 5.36 -5.39 -13.99
CA ARG A 74 6.37 -4.37 -13.66
C ARG A 74 6.32 -3.25 -14.69
N THR A 75 6.37 -2.00 -14.23
CA THR A 75 6.38 -0.78 -15.07
C THR A 75 6.89 0.40 -14.22
N SER A 76 6.81 1.61 -14.75
CA SER A 76 7.17 2.85 -14.05
C SER A 76 5.97 3.80 -14.06
N LYS A 77 5.71 4.49 -12.94
CA LYS A 77 4.63 5.49 -12.85
C LYS A 77 5.12 6.76 -12.17
N ALA A 78 4.64 7.92 -12.62
CA ALA A 78 4.89 9.18 -11.94
C ALA A 78 4.20 9.17 -10.55
N PRO A 79 4.90 9.49 -9.45
CA PRO A 79 4.32 9.50 -8.10
C PRO A 79 3.04 10.35 -7.98
N ARG A 80 2.94 11.47 -8.70
CA ARG A 80 1.74 12.31 -8.71
C ARG A 80 0.46 11.60 -9.21
N ASN A 81 0.61 10.55 -10.03
CA ASN A 81 -0.50 9.80 -10.61
C ASN A 81 -0.98 8.65 -9.72
N LEU A 82 -0.33 8.42 -8.58
CA LEU A 82 -0.68 7.36 -7.65
C LEU A 82 -1.53 7.91 -6.50
N LYS A 83 -2.44 7.06 -6.02
CA LYS A 83 -3.39 7.39 -4.94
C LYS A 83 -3.02 6.60 -3.69
N PRO A 84 -2.96 7.22 -2.50
CA PRO A 84 -2.75 6.45 -1.27
C PRO A 84 -3.99 5.63 -0.96
N SER A 85 -3.83 4.41 -0.44
CA SER A 85 -4.93 3.67 0.20
C SER A 85 -4.93 3.84 1.72
N GLN A 86 -3.75 4.08 2.30
CA GLN A 86 -3.49 4.30 3.71
C GLN A 86 -3.82 5.74 4.10
N ASN A 87 -4.32 5.95 5.31
CA ASN A 87 -4.70 7.26 5.86
C ASN A 87 -3.70 7.85 6.86
N GLU A 88 -2.54 7.23 7.03
CA GLU A 88 -1.53 7.66 8.00
C GLU A 88 -0.14 7.69 7.34
N ILE A 89 0.49 8.85 7.18
CA ILE A 89 1.84 8.97 6.62
C ILE A 89 2.70 9.83 7.54
N ASN A 90 3.47 9.18 8.41
CA ASN A 90 4.45 9.86 9.27
C ASN A 90 5.50 10.63 8.43
N GLY A 91 5.49 11.96 8.56
CA GLY A 91 6.36 12.88 7.82
C GLY A 91 7.84 12.82 8.24
N GLU A 92 8.16 12.42 9.46
CA GLU A 92 9.55 12.22 9.91
C GLU A 92 10.19 11.05 9.16
N ILE A 93 9.46 9.95 8.98
CA ILE A 93 9.90 8.80 8.18
C ILE A 93 10.12 9.22 6.73
N VAL A 94 9.20 10.01 6.17
CA VAL A 94 9.34 10.56 4.81
C VAL A 94 10.61 11.41 4.69
N ASN A 95 10.81 12.35 5.61
CA ASN A 95 11.99 13.21 5.62
C ASN A 95 13.29 12.40 5.80
N LYS A 96 13.28 11.33 6.62
CA LYS A 96 14.41 10.41 6.78
C LYS A 96 14.74 9.67 5.47
N ILE A 97 13.73 9.20 4.73
CA ILE A 97 13.91 8.58 3.41
C ILE A 97 14.54 9.58 2.44
N ILE A 98 14.04 10.82 2.40
CA ILE A 98 14.58 11.89 1.55
C ILE A 98 16.05 12.17 1.88
N LYS A 99 16.38 12.39 3.17
CA LYS A 99 17.73 12.73 3.63
C LYS A 99 18.74 11.60 3.36
N THR A 100 18.37 10.36 3.68
CA THR A 100 19.29 9.22 3.54
C THR A 100 19.52 8.81 2.08
N LYS A 101 18.73 9.32 1.13
CA LYS A 101 18.74 8.93 -0.28
C LYS A 101 18.70 7.41 -0.49
N LYS A 102 18.22 6.64 0.50
CA LYS A 102 18.19 5.17 0.43
C LYS A 102 17.26 4.75 -0.71
N THR A 103 17.87 4.29 -1.79
CA THR A 103 17.17 3.65 -2.89
C THR A 103 16.79 2.24 -2.45
N HIS A 104 15.51 2.02 -2.14
CA HIS A 104 15.00 0.67 -1.97
C HIS A 104 14.87 0.00 -3.35
N ASN A 105 15.54 -1.14 -3.54
CA ASN A 105 15.45 -1.94 -4.77
C ASN A 105 14.05 -2.56 -4.99
N ASN A 106 13.21 -2.59 -3.95
CA ASN A 106 11.86 -3.10 -4.05
C ASN A 106 10.95 -2.04 -4.71
N PRO A 107 10.21 -2.33 -5.79
CA PRO A 107 9.27 -1.36 -6.37
C PRO A 107 8.13 -1.02 -5.40
N LEU A 108 7.40 0.06 -5.68
CA LEU A 108 6.10 0.28 -5.03
C LEU A 108 5.11 -0.79 -5.51
N VAL A 109 4.21 -1.26 -4.65
CA VAL A 109 3.14 -2.16 -5.07
C VAL A 109 1.87 -1.35 -5.21
N VAL A 110 1.23 -1.43 -6.38
CA VAL A 110 0.04 -0.66 -6.71
C VAL A 110 -1.04 -1.54 -7.32
N SER A 111 -2.29 -1.13 -7.19
CA SER A 111 -3.42 -1.73 -7.89
C SER A 111 -3.52 -1.22 -9.33
N GLU A 112 -4.42 -1.83 -10.11
CA GLU A 112 -4.66 -1.45 -11.50
C GLU A 112 -5.24 -0.03 -11.63
N ASP A 113 -6.08 0.37 -10.67
CA ASP A 113 -6.68 1.70 -10.52
C ASP A 113 -5.78 2.72 -9.79
N ASN A 114 -4.46 2.50 -9.82
CA ASN A 114 -3.40 3.40 -9.33
C ASN A 114 -3.34 3.63 -7.82
N TYR A 115 -4.02 2.83 -7.01
CA TYR A 115 -3.87 2.92 -5.55
C TYR A 115 -2.63 2.18 -5.07
N ILE A 116 -1.96 2.75 -4.07
CA ILE A 116 -0.77 2.15 -3.47
C ILE A 116 -1.23 1.07 -2.50
N VAL A 117 -0.73 -0.14 -2.67
CA VAL A 117 -0.96 -1.29 -1.79
C VAL A 117 0.17 -1.41 -0.76
N ASP A 118 1.41 -1.11 -1.15
CA ASP A 118 2.58 -1.08 -0.27
C ASP A 118 3.58 0.01 -0.72
N GLY A 119 4.25 0.63 0.25
CA GLY A 119 5.32 1.59 0.03
C GLY A 119 4.92 3.06 0.18
N HIS A 120 3.89 3.38 0.96
CA HIS A 120 3.32 4.74 1.09
C HIS A 120 4.34 5.81 1.50
N HIS A 121 5.25 5.56 2.44
CA HIS A 121 6.29 6.54 2.81
C HIS A 121 7.30 6.78 1.68
N ARG A 122 7.67 5.73 0.93
CA ARG A 122 8.56 5.84 -0.23
C ARG A 122 7.89 6.63 -1.36
N TRP A 123 6.61 6.34 -1.61
CA TRP A 123 5.80 7.13 -2.52
C TRP A 123 5.70 8.59 -2.08
N ALA A 124 5.43 8.86 -0.81
CA ALA A 124 5.29 10.21 -0.29
C ALA A 124 6.60 11.00 -0.45
N ALA A 125 7.75 10.37 -0.17
CA ALA A 125 9.08 10.96 -0.41
C ALA A 125 9.30 11.28 -1.90
N ALA A 126 8.96 10.35 -2.80
CA ALA A 126 9.09 10.55 -4.24
C ALA A 126 8.14 11.64 -4.77
N LYS A 127 6.90 11.66 -4.29
CA LYS A 127 5.90 12.69 -4.63
C LYS A 127 6.32 14.08 -4.15
N LYS A 128 6.91 14.18 -2.95
CA LYS A 128 7.39 15.45 -2.38
C LYS A 128 8.62 15.99 -3.11
N THR A 129 9.52 15.12 -3.57
CA THR A 129 10.81 15.54 -4.15
C THR A 129 10.84 15.58 -5.67
N LYS A 130 10.23 14.58 -6.34
CA LYS A 130 10.27 14.41 -7.81
C LYS A 130 8.92 13.88 -8.32
N PRO A 131 7.81 14.64 -8.19
CA PRO A 131 6.45 14.17 -8.46
C PRO A 131 6.23 13.63 -9.88
N ASN A 132 7.00 14.13 -10.85
CA ASN A 132 6.90 13.77 -12.26
C ASN A 132 7.90 12.68 -12.69
N LYS A 133 8.93 12.39 -11.87
CA LYS A 133 9.95 11.40 -12.23
C LYS A 133 9.38 10.00 -12.03
N PRO A 134 9.26 9.17 -13.07
CA PRO A 134 8.70 7.83 -12.93
C PRO A 134 9.49 7.00 -11.92
N VAL A 135 8.77 6.30 -11.05
CA VAL A 135 9.34 5.34 -10.09
C VAL A 135 8.95 3.92 -10.47
N PRO A 136 9.80 2.91 -10.20
CA PRO A 136 9.46 1.51 -10.44
C PRO A 136 8.25 1.07 -9.62
N VAL A 137 7.28 0.44 -10.28
CA VAL A 137 6.07 -0.11 -9.66
C VAL A 137 5.80 -1.53 -10.13
N MET A 138 5.22 -2.33 -9.23
CA MET A 138 4.57 -3.59 -9.54
C MET A 138 3.06 -3.40 -9.43
N VAL A 139 2.38 -3.50 -10.56
CA VAL A 139 0.92 -3.40 -10.66
C VAL A 139 0.33 -4.78 -10.44
N ILE A 140 -0.55 -4.92 -9.44
CA ILE A 140 -1.47 -6.04 -9.30
C ILE A 140 -2.62 -5.78 -10.28
N LYS A 141 -2.89 -6.69 -11.21
CA LYS A 141 -3.99 -6.57 -12.19
C LYS A 141 -5.34 -6.85 -11.52
N ALA A 142 -5.72 -5.97 -10.61
CA ALA A 142 -6.96 -5.99 -9.86
C ALA A 142 -7.23 -4.57 -9.29
N PRO A 143 -8.49 -4.18 -9.09
CA PRO A 143 -8.85 -2.94 -8.41
C PRO A 143 -8.43 -2.98 -6.93
N ILE A 144 -8.30 -1.81 -6.30
CA ILE A 144 -7.70 -1.69 -4.95
C ILE A 144 -8.28 -2.62 -3.89
N ASN A 145 -9.60 -2.79 -3.83
CA ASN A 145 -10.24 -3.66 -2.83
C ASN A 145 -9.77 -5.12 -2.98
N ASP A 146 -9.53 -5.56 -4.21
CA ASP A 146 -9.03 -6.90 -4.51
C ASP A 146 -7.53 -7.00 -4.34
N ALA A 147 -6.80 -5.97 -4.75
CA ALA A 147 -5.36 -5.92 -4.60
C ALA A 147 -4.95 -6.01 -3.11
N LEU A 148 -5.65 -5.28 -2.22
CA LEU A 148 -5.48 -5.39 -0.77
C LEU A 148 -5.88 -6.77 -0.27
N GLY A 149 -7.02 -7.30 -0.73
CA GLY A 149 -7.51 -8.59 -0.30
C GLY A 149 -6.56 -9.74 -0.64
N VAL A 150 -6.06 -9.75 -1.87
CA VAL A 150 -5.02 -10.66 -2.35
C VAL A 150 -3.75 -10.49 -1.53
N ALA A 151 -3.31 -9.25 -1.28
CA ALA A 151 -2.08 -8.99 -0.55
C ALA A 151 -2.13 -9.52 0.89
N VAL A 152 -3.22 -9.23 1.60
CA VAL A 152 -3.45 -9.74 2.96
C VAL A 152 -3.54 -11.27 2.98
N ALA A 153 -4.23 -11.87 2.00
CA ALA A 153 -4.39 -13.32 1.89
C ALA A 153 -3.08 -14.07 1.61
N THR A 154 -2.02 -13.39 1.19
CA THR A 154 -0.69 -14.01 1.06
C THR A 154 0.00 -14.26 2.40
N GLU A 155 -0.52 -13.70 3.51
CA GLU A 155 0.02 -13.87 4.87
C GLU A 155 1.52 -13.59 4.96
N THR A 156 2.00 -12.53 4.29
CA THR A 156 3.38 -12.08 4.50
C THR A 156 3.58 -11.81 5.98
N LYS A 157 4.60 -12.46 6.59
CA LYS A 157 4.93 -12.29 8.00
C LYS A 157 5.03 -10.78 8.28
N ARG A 158 4.15 -10.29 9.15
CA ARG A 158 4.23 -8.93 9.68
C ARG A 158 5.31 -8.96 10.75
N ASP A 159 6.40 -8.23 10.54
CA ASP A 159 7.28 -7.96 11.66
C ASP A 159 6.50 -7.08 12.65
N ALA A 160 6.61 -7.41 13.94
CA ALA A 160 6.10 -6.54 14.99
C ALA A 160 6.91 -5.24 14.91
N PHE A 161 6.23 -4.13 14.63
CA PHE A 161 6.80 -2.79 14.69
C PHE A 161 6.73 -2.27 16.12
#